data_AF-A0A0E0BWF5-F1
#
_entry.id   AF-A0A0E0BWF5-F1
#
_cell.length_a   1.000
_cell.length_b   1.000
_cell.length_c   1.000
_cell.angle_alpha   90.00
_cell.angle_beta   90.00
_cell.angle_gamma   90.00
#
_symmetry.space_group_name_H-M   'P 1'
#
loop_
_entity.id
_entity.type
_entity.pdbx_description
1 polymer ?
#
loop_
_entity_poly.entity_id
_entity_poly.type
_entity_poly.pdbx_seq_one_letter_code
_entity_poly.pdbx_strand_id
1 'polypeptide(L)'
;MQGRLSGASAAAVRGLLPSYAGGNLSSLCSWADGVKLRYPWSAPLHYIDTPDHLCSYTYDRDCKDEDGVRGRCVAGAINNYTSQLLTYDATSPSTQYNLTQALLFLAHFMGDIHQVWDDNIIETAENNYYGEGVAEFVDALMQNITGEWSQRVPGWEECSKNQTTCPDTYASESIAAACDWAYKDVTEDSVLEDCRL
;
A
#
# COMPACT_ATOMS: atom_id res chain seq x y z
N MET A 1 -0.21 7.45 -8.27
CA MET A 1 0.96 6.54 -8.35
C MET A 1 1.53 6.38 -9.77
N GLN A 2 0.74 6.02 -10.78
CA GLN A 2 1.25 5.77 -12.16
C GLN A 2 1.92 7.00 -12.83
N GLY A 3 1.50 8.22 -12.50
CA GLY A 3 2.06 9.46 -13.08
C GLY A 3 3.48 9.82 -12.62
N ARG A 4 4.03 9.14 -11.62
CA ARG A 4 5.42 9.35 -11.12
C ARG A 4 6.41 8.28 -11.58
N LEU A 5 5.97 7.33 -12.41
CA LEU A 5 6.84 6.27 -12.90
C LEU A 5 7.89 6.82 -13.88
N SER A 6 9.11 6.28 -13.82
CA SER A 6 10.12 6.49 -14.86
C SER A 6 9.62 5.95 -16.21
N GLY A 7 10.21 6.41 -17.32
CA GLY A 7 9.84 5.94 -18.66
C GLY A 7 9.95 4.41 -18.82
N ALA A 8 10.99 3.81 -18.24
CA ALA A 8 11.18 2.35 -18.26
C ALA A 8 10.11 1.63 -17.42
N SER A 9 9.85 2.09 -16.19
CA SER A 9 8.83 1.52 -15.31
C SER A 9 7.43 1.64 -15.92
N ALA A 10 7.11 2.78 -16.53
CA ALA A 10 5.83 3.00 -17.21
C ALA A 10 5.65 2.04 -18.41
N ALA A 11 6.72 1.78 -19.17
CA ALA A 11 6.69 0.82 -20.26
C ALA A 11 6.47 -0.62 -19.76
N ALA A 12 7.17 -1.02 -18.69
CA ALA A 12 6.99 -2.34 -18.08
C ALA A 12 5.56 -2.54 -17.54
N VAL A 13 5.01 -1.55 -16.83
CA VAL A 13 3.62 -1.57 -16.35
C VAL A 13 2.65 -1.74 -17.51
N ARG A 14 2.80 -0.96 -18.60
CA ARG A 14 1.95 -1.11 -19.79
C ARG A 14 2.08 -2.49 -20.45
N GLY A 15 3.28 -3.09 -20.45
CA GLY A 15 3.52 -4.42 -20.99
C GLY A 15 2.90 -5.55 -20.17
N LEU A 16 2.77 -5.36 -18.84
CA LEU A 16 2.19 -6.35 -17.93
C LEU A 16 0.67 -6.22 -17.77
N LEU A 17 0.11 -5.02 -17.97
CA LEU A 17 -1.33 -4.79 -17.84
C LEU A 17 -2.12 -5.51 -18.94
N PRO A 18 -3.27 -6.11 -18.60
CA PRO A 18 -4.14 -6.70 -19.61
C PRO A 18 -4.77 -5.62 -20.48
N SER A 19 -5.09 -5.97 -21.73
CA SER A 19 -5.59 -5.01 -22.74
C SER A 19 -6.84 -4.23 -22.30
N TYR A 20 -7.74 -4.88 -21.56
CA TYR A 20 -8.99 -4.27 -21.09
C TYR A 20 -8.76 -3.20 -20.01
N ALA A 21 -7.60 -3.15 -19.36
CA ALA A 21 -7.26 -2.09 -18.41
C ALA A 21 -6.95 -0.75 -19.12
N GLY A 22 -6.83 -0.74 -20.46
CA GLY A 22 -6.54 0.48 -21.22
C GLY A 22 -5.21 1.14 -20.83
N GLY A 23 -4.28 0.38 -20.26
CA GLY A 23 -3.02 0.90 -19.70
C GLY A 23 -3.17 1.65 -18.38
N ASN A 24 -4.34 1.64 -17.75
CA ASN A 24 -4.60 2.28 -16.47
C ASN A 24 -4.49 1.26 -15.32
N LEU A 25 -3.42 1.35 -14.53
CA LEU A 25 -3.20 0.47 -13.38
C LEU A 25 -4.29 0.66 -12.30
N SER A 26 -4.80 1.89 -12.10
CA SER A 26 -5.78 2.17 -11.04
C SER A 26 -7.08 1.41 -11.22
N SER A 27 -7.46 1.10 -12.48
CA SER A 27 -8.65 0.32 -12.80
C SER A 27 -8.62 -1.12 -12.26
N LEU A 28 -7.45 -1.60 -11.84
CA LEU A 28 -7.24 -2.94 -11.31
C LEU A 28 -6.74 -2.96 -9.87
N CYS A 29 -6.67 -1.81 -9.20
CA CYS A 29 -6.14 -1.75 -7.83
C CYS A 29 -6.95 -2.60 -6.84
N SER A 30 -8.27 -2.78 -7.03
CA SER A 30 -9.10 -3.63 -6.16
C SER A 30 -9.11 -5.11 -6.53
N TRP A 31 -8.35 -5.54 -7.54
CA TRP A 31 -8.34 -6.93 -7.99
C TRP A 31 -7.88 -7.90 -6.89
N ALA A 32 -6.91 -7.51 -6.06
CA ALA A 32 -6.36 -8.35 -5.00
C ALA A 32 -7.44 -8.69 -3.93
N ASP A 33 -8.29 -7.73 -3.57
CA ASP A 33 -9.45 -7.99 -2.70
C ASP A 33 -10.41 -9.00 -3.29
N GLY A 34 -10.74 -8.84 -4.58
CA GLY A 34 -11.69 -9.70 -5.28
C GLY A 34 -11.24 -11.15 -5.41
N VAL A 35 -9.94 -11.43 -5.27
CA VAL A 35 -9.39 -12.79 -5.37
C VAL A 35 -9.15 -13.45 -4.02
N LYS A 36 -9.38 -12.80 -2.87
CA LYS A 36 -9.24 -13.41 -1.53
C LYS A 36 -10.01 -14.73 -1.40
N LEU A 37 -11.23 -14.81 -1.96
CA LEU A 37 -12.04 -16.03 -1.94
C LEU A 37 -11.52 -17.12 -2.89
N ARG A 38 -10.93 -16.71 -4.02
CA ARG A 38 -10.38 -17.63 -5.02
C ARG A 38 -8.99 -18.15 -4.62
N TYR A 39 -8.23 -17.31 -3.91
CA TYR A 39 -6.89 -17.55 -3.42
C TYR A 39 -6.88 -17.30 -1.91
N PRO A 40 -7.43 -18.23 -1.09
CA PRO A 40 -7.50 -18.02 0.36
C PRO A 40 -6.15 -17.72 1.01
N TRP A 41 -5.07 -18.24 0.41
CA TRP A 41 -3.71 -17.98 0.83
C TRP A 41 -3.30 -16.49 0.75
N SER A 42 -3.99 -15.67 -0.05
CA SER A 42 -3.69 -14.25 -0.21
C SER A 42 -4.34 -13.39 0.85
N ALA A 43 -5.37 -13.88 1.57
CA ALA A 43 -6.12 -13.06 2.52
C ALA A 43 -5.25 -12.46 3.64
N PRO A 44 -4.34 -13.21 4.31
CA PRO A 44 -3.46 -12.65 5.34
C PRO A 44 -2.40 -11.69 4.79
N LEU A 45 -2.25 -11.60 3.47
CA LEU A 45 -1.25 -10.72 2.85
C LEU A 45 -1.70 -9.25 2.78
N HIS A 46 -2.93 -8.94 3.21
CA HIS A 46 -3.48 -7.58 3.18
C HIS A 46 -3.26 -6.79 4.47
N TYR A 47 -2.77 -7.42 5.54
CA TYR A 47 -2.62 -6.77 6.84
C TYR A 47 -1.41 -7.28 7.61
N ILE A 48 -1.16 -6.65 8.76
CA ILE A 48 -0.23 -7.07 9.80
C ILE A 48 -0.96 -6.94 11.13
N ASP A 49 -1.03 -8.03 11.89
CA ASP A 49 -1.50 -7.98 13.27
C ASP A 49 -0.34 -7.66 14.19
N THR A 50 -0.49 -6.59 14.99
CA THR A 50 0.46 -6.23 16.04
C THR A 50 -0.16 -6.46 17.41
N PRO A 51 0.62 -6.79 18.45
CA PRO A 51 0.08 -6.95 19.80
C PRO A 51 -0.60 -5.67 20.30
N ASP A 52 -1.73 -5.85 20.98
CA ASP A 52 -2.52 -4.76 21.54
C ASP A 52 -1.68 -3.80 22.39
N HIS A 53 -1.95 -2.51 22.24
CA HIS A 53 -1.31 -1.41 22.98
C HIS A 53 0.22 -1.29 22.84
N LEU A 54 0.85 -2.09 21.97
CA LEU A 54 2.30 -2.08 21.82
C LEU A 54 2.80 -0.98 20.89
N CYS A 55 1.93 -0.48 20.01
CA CYS A 55 2.18 0.67 19.11
C CYS A 55 3.53 0.62 18.38
N SER A 56 3.99 -0.59 18.05
CA SER A 56 5.25 -0.82 17.38
C SER A 56 5.17 -2.09 16.56
N TYR A 57 5.92 -2.13 15.48
CA TYR A 57 6.01 -3.25 14.56
C TYR A 57 7.42 -3.81 14.53
N THR A 58 7.53 -5.15 14.48
CA THR A 58 8.77 -5.85 14.18
C THR A 58 8.49 -7.06 13.29
N TYR A 59 9.20 -7.17 12.15
CA TYR A 59 8.94 -8.19 11.14
C TYR A 59 8.90 -9.62 11.71
N ASP A 60 9.88 -9.98 12.54
CA ASP A 60 9.99 -11.34 13.10
C ASP A 60 8.83 -11.73 14.03
N ARG A 61 8.23 -10.75 14.71
CA ARG A 61 7.13 -10.97 15.66
C ARG A 61 5.78 -10.97 14.95
N ASP A 62 5.60 -10.03 14.03
CA ASP A 62 4.29 -9.62 13.51
C ASP A 62 4.03 -10.09 12.08
N CYS A 63 5.06 -10.27 11.25
CA CYS A 63 4.86 -10.68 9.87
C CYS A 63 4.65 -12.20 9.75
N LYS A 64 3.44 -12.64 10.07
CA LYS A 64 3.00 -14.05 9.99
C LYS A 64 1.48 -14.09 9.82
N ASP A 65 0.97 -15.22 9.32
CA ASP A 65 -0.47 -15.48 9.30
C ASP A 65 -0.96 -16.08 10.63
N GLU A 66 -2.27 -16.38 10.72
CA GLU A 66 -2.92 -16.98 11.90
C GLU A 66 -2.32 -18.34 12.30
N ASP A 67 -1.78 -19.09 11.33
CA ASP A 67 -1.08 -20.36 11.55
C ASP A 67 0.38 -20.17 12.01
N GLY A 68 0.84 -18.92 12.10
CA GLY A 68 2.20 -18.55 12.51
C GLY A 68 3.25 -18.71 11.41
N VAL A 69 2.84 -18.86 10.14
CA VAL A 69 3.76 -18.98 9.02
C VAL A 69 4.39 -17.62 8.73
N ARG A 70 5.71 -17.53 8.97
CA ARG A 70 6.48 -16.29 8.79
C ARG A 70 6.42 -15.76 7.36
N GLY A 71 6.44 -14.44 7.22
CA GLY A 71 6.44 -13.72 5.94
C GLY A 71 5.07 -13.59 5.28
N ARG A 72 4.00 -14.08 5.94
CA ARG A 72 2.62 -14.03 5.42
C ARG A 72 1.85 -12.87 6.01
N CYS A 73 2.29 -11.68 5.64
CA CYS A 73 1.70 -10.40 5.98
C CYS A 73 1.90 -9.42 4.81
N VAL A 74 1.34 -8.21 4.86
CA VAL A 74 1.50 -7.21 3.78
C VAL A 74 2.97 -6.81 3.52
N ALA A 75 3.79 -6.66 4.56
CA ALA A 75 5.21 -6.35 4.39
C ALA A 75 5.98 -7.49 3.69
N GLY A 76 5.70 -8.73 4.06
CA GLY A 76 6.28 -9.92 3.40
C GLY A 76 5.81 -10.05 1.94
N ALA A 77 4.54 -9.72 1.66
CA ALA A 77 3.99 -9.72 0.32
C ALA A 77 4.66 -8.67 -0.59
N ILE A 78 4.87 -7.45 -0.09
CA ILE A 78 5.59 -6.40 -0.81
C ILE A 78 7.01 -6.86 -1.18
N ASN A 79 7.75 -7.44 -0.23
CA ASN A 79 9.08 -7.99 -0.49
C ASN A 79 9.06 -9.11 -1.56
N ASN A 80 8.08 -10.02 -1.47
CA ASN A 80 7.93 -11.13 -2.38
C ASN A 80 7.63 -10.66 -3.82
N TYR A 81 6.58 -9.86 -4.01
CA TYR A 81 6.16 -9.44 -5.34
C TYR A 81 7.11 -8.42 -5.97
N THR A 82 7.81 -7.61 -5.16
CA THR A 82 8.93 -6.80 -5.64
C THR A 82 10.03 -7.69 -6.21
N SER A 83 10.43 -8.75 -5.49
CA SER A 83 11.46 -9.70 -5.94
C SER A 83 11.06 -10.44 -7.22
N GLN A 84 9.78 -10.78 -7.37
CA GLN A 84 9.26 -11.38 -8.61
C GLN A 84 9.35 -10.40 -9.78
N LEU A 85 8.98 -9.12 -9.61
CA LEU A 85 9.02 -8.13 -10.68
C LEU A 85 10.43 -7.77 -11.14
N LEU A 86 11.44 -7.92 -10.27
CA LEU A 86 12.85 -7.78 -10.68
C LEU A 86 13.29 -8.79 -11.75
N THR A 87 12.50 -9.85 -11.96
CA THR A 87 12.77 -10.87 -13.00
C THR A 87 12.17 -10.53 -14.37
N TYR A 88 11.48 -9.38 -14.52
CA TYR A 88 10.77 -8.99 -15.74
C TYR A 88 11.67 -8.95 -17.00
N ASP A 89 12.93 -8.54 -16.86
CA ASP A 89 13.90 -8.42 -17.95
C ASP A 89 14.99 -9.52 -17.91
N ALA A 90 14.79 -10.55 -17.07
CA ALA A 90 15.73 -11.65 -17.00
C ALA A 90 15.63 -12.49 -18.29
N THR A 91 16.76 -12.61 -19.00
CA THR A 91 16.92 -13.36 -20.26
C THR A 91 16.68 -14.88 -20.16
N SER A 92 16.16 -15.36 -19.02
CA SER A 92 15.95 -16.78 -18.76
C SER A 92 14.48 -17.18 -19.01
N PRO A 93 14.21 -18.22 -19.81
CA PRO A 93 12.86 -18.55 -20.30
C PRO A 93 11.94 -19.23 -19.27
N SER A 94 12.14 -18.99 -17.98
CA SER A 94 11.38 -19.65 -16.90
C SER A 94 11.03 -18.72 -15.75
N THR A 95 10.43 -17.56 -16.01
CA THR A 95 9.71 -16.89 -14.92
C THR A 95 8.51 -17.75 -14.54
N GLN A 96 8.69 -18.56 -13.49
CA GLN A 96 7.64 -19.37 -12.86
C GLN A 96 6.44 -18.53 -12.41
N TYR A 97 6.65 -17.21 -12.28
CA TYR A 97 5.70 -16.25 -11.74
C TYR A 97 4.84 -15.59 -12.82
N ASN A 98 3.56 -15.41 -12.50
CA ASN A 98 2.70 -14.52 -13.26
C ASN A 98 2.99 -13.06 -12.87
N LEU A 99 3.82 -12.38 -13.67
CA LEU A 99 4.26 -11.02 -13.36
C LEU A 99 3.14 -9.97 -13.43
N THR A 100 2.06 -10.24 -14.18
CA THR A 100 0.85 -9.40 -14.12
C THR A 100 0.23 -9.50 -12.73
N GLN A 101 0.07 -10.70 -12.17
CA GLN A 101 -0.42 -10.85 -10.80
C GLN A 101 0.54 -10.20 -9.78
N ALA A 102 1.84 -10.36 -9.96
CA ALA A 102 2.83 -9.71 -9.08
C ALA A 102 2.69 -8.18 -9.09
N LEU A 103 2.49 -7.58 -10.27
CA LEU A 103 2.23 -6.14 -10.39
C LEU A 103 0.93 -5.74 -9.68
N LEU A 104 -0.16 -6.48 -9.89
CA LEU A 104 -1.46 -6.14 -9.29
C LEU A 104 -1.44 -6.29 -7.77
N PHE A 105 -0.85 -7.37 -7.27
CA PHE A 105 -0.66 -7.56 -5.83
C PHE A 105 0.21 -6.46 -5.23
N LEU A 106 1.38 -6.18 -5.82
CA LEU A 106 2.26 -5.14 -5.30
C LEU A 106 1.59 -3.76 -5.28
N ALA A 107 0.89 -3.39 -6.36
CA ALA A 107 0.19 -2.12 -6.43
C ALA A 107 -0.90 -1.99 -5.35
N HIS A 108 -1.61 -3.07 -5.06
CA HIS A 108 -2.62 -3.11 -4.00
C HIS A 108 -2.00 -3.07 -2.60
N PHE A 109 -1.02 -3.93 -2.32
CA PHE A 109 -0.39 -4.04 -1.00
C PHE A 109 0.39 -2.80 -0.59
N MET A 110 0.93 -2.05 -1.56
CA MET A 110 1.49 -0.73 -1.29
C MET A 110 0.44 0.27 -0.81
N GLY A 111 -0.82 0.12 -1.21
CA GLY A 111 -1.96 0.86 -0.65
C GLY A 111 -2.29 0.36 0.76
N ASP A 112 -2.48 -0.96 0.92
CA ASP A 112 -2.85 -1.58 2.20
C ASP A 112 -1.87 -1.22 3.34
N ILE A 113 -0.56 -1.25 3.07
CA ILE A 113 0.43 -0.96 4.12
C ILE A 113 0.42 0.49 4.59
N HIS A 114 -0.09 1.42 3.76
CA HIS A 114 -0.25 2.84 4.09
C HIS A 114 -1.70 3.17 4.50
N GLN A 115 -2.58 2.17 4.60
CA GLN A 115 -3.96 2.38 4.97
C GLN A 115 -4.02 2.87 6.43
N VAL A 116 -4.80 3.93 6.64
CA VAL A 116 -5.21 4.37 7.97
C VAL A 116 -6.51 3.61 8.24
N TRP A 117 -6.61 2.97 9.41
CA TRP A 117 -7.70 2.06 9.76
C TRP A 117 -9.10 2.67 9.70
N ASP A 118 -9.20 4.00 9.59
CA ASP A 118 -10.43 4.76 9.42
C ASP A 118 -10.40 5.55 8.09
N ASP A 119 -11.07 5.02 7.07
CA ASP A 119 -11.26 5.69 5.78
C ASP A 119 -12.15 6.92 5.88
N ASN A 120 -12.99 7.03 6.93
CA ASN A 120 -13.81 8.22 7.17
C ASN A 120 -12.95 9.48 7.36
N ILE A 121 -11.70 9.36 7.84
CA ILE A 121 -10.78 10.50 7.93
C ILE A 121 -10.52 11.09 6.53
N ILE A 122 -10.32 10.22 5.54
CA ILE A 122 -10.05 10.62 4.16
C ILE A 122 -11.33 11.09 3.48
N GLU A 123 -12.44 10.36 3.64
CA GLU A 123 -13.74 10.76 3.07
C GLU A 123 -14.22 12.08 3.64
N THR A 124 -14.03 12.33 4.95
CA THR A 124 -14.39 13.60 5.60
C THR A 124 -13.54 14.75 5.08
N ALA A 125 -12.24 14.54 4.88
CA ALA A 125 -11.36 15.54 4.29
C ALA A 125 -11.75 15.85 2.83
N GLU A 126 -12.06 14.82 2.05
CA GLU A 126 -12.57 14.98 0.69
C GLU A 126 -13.87 15.79 0.67
N ASN A 127 -14.84 15.43 1.51
CA ASN A 127 -16.12 16.11 1.60
C ASN A 127 -15.98 17.58 2.03
N ASN A 128 -15.19 17.84 3.07
CA ASN A 128 -15.06 19.18 3.66
C ASN A 128 -14.28 20.16 2.78
N TYR A 129 -13.30 19.68 2.01
CA TYR A 129 -12.39 20.56 1.26
C TYR A 129 -12.56 20.49 -0.26
N TYR A 130 -13.08 19.38 -0.78
CA TYR A 130 -13.08 19.08 -2.22
C TYR A 130 -14.46 18.65 -2.75
N GLY A 131 -15.47 18.55 -1.90
CA GLY A 131 -16.88 18.37 -2.30
C GLY A 131 -17.14 17.07 -3.07
N GLU A 132 -16.68 15.93 -2.54
CA GLU A 132 -16.81 14.59 -3.15
C GLU A 132 -16.04 14.42 -4.48
N GLY A 133 -15.09 15.34 -4.74
CA GLY A 133 -14.21 15.31 -5.89
C GLY A 133 -12.93 14.52 -5.63
N VAL A 134 -12.95 13.18 -5.74
CA VAL A 134 -11.74 12.33 -5.63
C VAL A 134 -10.63 12.81 -6.57
N ALA A 135 -10.98 13.25 -7.78
CA ALA A 135 -10.01 13.73 -8.76
C ALA A 135 -9.33 15.04 -8.30
N GLU A 136 -10.12 15.98 -7.81
CA GLU A 136 -9.67 17.26 -7.26
C GLU A 136 -8.79 17.05 -6.02
N PHE A 137 -9.16 16.10 -5.16
CA PHE A 137 -8.35 15.74 -4.01
C PHE A 137 -7.00 15.14 -4.41
N VAL A 138 -7.00 14.21 -5.38
CA VAL A 138 -5.76 13.65 -5.94
C VAL A 138 -4.89 14.73 -6.57
N ASP A 139 -5.48 15.67 -7.31
CA ASP A 139 -4.76 16.78 -7.92
C ASP A 139 -4.16 17.72 -6.86
N ALA A 140 -4.89 18.02 -5.79
CA ALA A 140 -4.38 18.83 -4.68
C ALA A 140 -3.21 18.15 -3.96
N LEU A 141 -3.31 16.84 -3.68
CA LEU A 141 -2.21 16.06 -3.12
C LEU A 141 -0.99 16.08 -4.04
N MET A 142 -1.19 15.91 -5.34
CA MET A 142 -0.10 15.95 -6.31
C MET A 142 0.56 17.35 -6.37
N GLN A 143 -0.21 18.42 -6.23
CA GLN A 143 0.33 19.78 -6.14
C GLN A 143 1.17 19.98 -4.87
N ASN A 144 0.72 19.46 -3.72
CA ASN A 144 1.51 19.55 -2.49
C ASN A 144 2.80 18.73 -2.56
N ILE A 145 2.73 17.50 -3.07
CA ILE A 145 3.90 16.62 -3.25
C ILE A 145 4.93 17.27 -4.19
N THR A 146 4.48 17.91 -5.27
CA THR A 146 5.38 18.57 -6.24
C THR A 146 5.78 19.99 -5.83
N GLY A 147 5.02 20.62 -4.93
CA GLY A 147 5.25 21.97 -4.42
C GLY A 147 5.75 21.95 -2.98
N GLU A 148 4.86 22.21 -2.02
CA GLU A 148 5.19 22.46 -0.61
C GLU A 148 5.99 21.33 0.04
N TRP A 149 5.62 20.08 -0.21
CA TRP A 149 6.24 18.91 0.40
C TRP A 149 7.43 18.36 -0.40
N SER A 150 7.78 19.00 -1.51
CA SER A 150 8.85 18.54 -2.42
C SER A 150 10.18 18.26 -1.70
N GLN A 151 10.51 19.01 -0.65
CA GLN A 151 11.72 18.80 0.15
C GLN A 151 11.69 17.53 1.01
N ARG A 152 10.50 17.00 1.32
CA ARG A 152 10.30 15.76 2.10
C ARG A 152 10.32 14.51 1.21
N VAL A 153 9.89 14.65 -0.05
CA VAL A 153 9.76 13.55 -1.01
C VAL A 153 11.02 12.68 -1.14
N PRO A 154 12.25 13.21 -1.20
CA PRO A 154 13.44 12.36 -1.25
C PRO A 154 13.55 11.40 -0.07
N GLY A 155 13.13 11.82 1.13
CA GLY A 155 13.10 10.96 2.31
C GLY A 155 12.03 9.87 2.26
N TRP A 156 10.93 10.08 1.51
CA TRP A 156 9.89 9.07 1.29
C TRP A 156 10.27 8.08 0.18
N GLU A 157 10.99 8.56 -0.85
CA GLU A 157 11.42 7.75 -2.00
C GLU A 157 12.70 6.93 -1.70
N GLU A 158 13.49 7.31 -0.70
CA GLU A 158 14.74 6.64 -0.32
C GLU A 158 14.50 5.46 0.64
N CYS A 159 14.81 4.25 0.18
CA CYS A 159 15.03 3.10 1.05
C CYS A 159 16.53 2.94 1.38
N SER A 160 16.84 2.22 2.46
CA SER A 160 18.24 1.96 2.88
C SER A 160 19.10 1.39 1.74
N LYS A 161 20.39 1.76 1.73
CA LYS A 161 21.36 1.22 0.75
C LYS A 161 21.33 -0.31 0.81
N ASN A 162 21.00 -0.94 -0.32
CA ASN A 162 20.81 -2.40 -0.55
C ASN A 162 19.37 -2.93 -0.48
N GLN A 163 18.37 -2.09 -0.20
CA GLN A 163 16.96 -2.50 -0.25
C GLN A 163 16.27 -1.98 -1.51
N THR A 164 15.53 -2.84 -2.19
CA THR A 164 14.67 -2.46 -3.34
C THR A 164 13.34 -1.86 -2.89
N THR A 165 12.86 -2.26 -1.72
CA THR A 165 11.64 -1.79 -1.06
C THR A 165 11.86 -1.80 0.45
N CYS A 166 11.15 -0.94 1.19
CA CYS A 166 11.30 -0.80 2.64
C CYS A 166 9.94 -0.89 3.37
N PRO A 167 9.21 -2.02 3.22
CA PRO A 167 7.90 -2.19 3.84
C PRO A 167 7.92 -2.12 5.36
N ASP A 168 9.04 -2.45 6.01
CA ASP A 168 9.16 -2.36 7.45
C ASP A 168 9.10 -0.91 7.98
N THR A 169 9.62 0.04 7.20
CA THR A 169 9.50 1.47 7.50
C THR A 169 8.03 1.88 7.41
N TYR A 170 7.36 1.52 6.32
CA TYR A 170 5.96 1.88 6.08
C TYR A 170 5.06 1.28 7.18
N ALA A 171 5.24 0.01 7.53
CA ALA A 171 4.48 -0.64 8.60
C ALA A 171 4.70 0.03 9.96
N SER A 172 5.94 0.44 10.25
CA SER A 172 6.28 1.13 11.51
C SER A 172 5.64 2.52 11.59
N GLU A 173 5.63 3.26 10.47
CA GLU A 173 4.98 4.57 10.37
C GLU A 173 3.45 4.43 10.50
N SER A 174 2.86 3.44 9.83
CA SER A 174 1.41 3.19 9.88
C SER A 174 0.93 2.81 11.28
N ILE A 175 1.62 1.93 12.02
CA ILE A 175 1.20 1.60 13.39
C ILE A 175 1.40 2.78 14.36
N ALA A 176 2.45 3.58 14.18
CA ALA A 176 2.66 4.79 14.97
C ALA A 176 1.52 5.80 14.71
N ALA A 177 1.18 6.02 13.44
CA ALA A 177 0.07 6.90 13.06
C ALA A 177 -1.28 6.39 13.59
N ALA A 178 -1.53 5.08 13.51
CA ALA A 178 -2.75 4.49 14.05
C ALA A 178 -2.88 4.73 15.56
N CYS A 179 -1.80 4.55 16.32
CA CYS A 179 -1.82 4.84 17.76
C CYS A 179 -1.94 6.32 18.11
N ASP A 180 -1.26 7.19 17.36
CA ASP A 180 -1.23 8.62 17.66
C ASP A 180 -2.52 9.35 17.25
N TRP A 181 -3.23 8.81 16.26
CA TRP A 181 -4.36 9.51 15.62
C TRP A 181 -5.65 8.70 15.54
N ALA A 182 -5.59 7.39 15.24
CA ALA A 182 -6.81 6.58 15.05
C ALA A 182 -7.35 5.99 16.34
N TYR A 183 -6.50 5.39 17.18
CA TYR A 183 -6.91 4.74 18.43
C TYR A 183 -6.81 5.66 19.65
N LYS A 184 -6.20 6.83 19.48
CA LYS A 184 -5.95 7.74 20.59
C LYS A 184 -7.27 8.21 21.20
N ASP A 185 -7.38 8.03 22.51
CA ASP A 185 -8.55 8.46 23.30
C ASP A 185 -9.88 7.80 22.88
N VAL A 186 -9.84 6.75 22.06
CA VAL A 186 -11.01 5.95 21.65
C VAL A 186 -11.24 4.85 22.67
N THR A 187 -12.50 4.64 23.06
CA THR A 187 -12.92 3.56 23.96
C THR A 187 -13.89 2.64 23.24
N GLU A 188 -13.95 1.37 23.65
CA GLU A 188 -14.92 0.43 23.10
C GLU A 188 -16.35 1.02 23.20
N ASP A 189 -17.13 0.88 22.12
CA ASP A 189 -18.48 1.45 21.95
C ASP A 189 -18.57 2.99 21.89
N SER A 190 -17.44 3.73 21.80
CA SER A 190 -17.50 5.17 21.56
C SER A 190 -17.96 5.49 20.14
N VAL A 191 -18.93 6.40 20.02
CA VAL A 191 -19.30 6.99 18.73
C VAL A 191 -18.36 8.17 18.47
N LEU A 192 -17.53 8.05 17.44
CA LEU A 192 -16.70 9.15 16.96
C LEU A 192 -17.61 10.09 16.16
N GLU A 193 -17.67 11.36 16.57
CA GLU A 193 -18.36 12.42 15.84
C GLU A 193 -17.35 13.31 15.10
N ASP A 194 -17.77 13.95 14.01
CA ASP A 194 -16.95 14.96 13.34
C ASP A 194 -16.50 16.04 14.32
N CYS A 195 -15.23 16.45 14.21
CA CYS A 195 -14.68 17.62 14.90
C CYS A 195 -15.53 18.86 14.57
N ARG A 196 -16.53 19.17 15.39
CA ARG A 196 -17.25 20.44 15.32
C ARG A 196 -16.29 21.54 15.78
N LEU A 197 -15.79 22.30 14.81
CA LEU A 197 -15.11 23.59 15.02
C LEU A 197 -16.08 24.63 15.61
#